data_AF-A0A8J2HKT0-F1
#
_entry.id   AF-A0A8J2HKT0-F1
#
_cell.length_a   1.000
_cell.length_b   1.000
_cell.length_c   1.000
_cell.angle_alpha   90.00
_cell.angle_beta   90.00
_cell.angle_gamma   90.00
#
_symmetry.space_group_name_H-M   'P 1'
#
loop_
_entity.id
_entity.type
_entity.pdbx_description
1 polymer ?
#
loop_
_entity_poly.entity_id
_entity_poly.type
_entity_poly.pdbx_seq_one_letter_code
_entity_poly.pdbx_strand_id
1 'polypeptide(L)'
;MSESLQKCSSNMNDFRIEMLCSILSNCKAMHKEKPKNPPNMLKSTTVKTYGIPSTIPGVVVLQSSSFHQGDQKVFKHRLAGAQCTSISAVACCILSRKIEPVMREDLEKILIQGDQYYLQCKKIAIEADYLNVEDLLESFIVDDNLVILTYEDITYGRFCDSDLRSKLCECINVCCQRSKLSVSSGFLFTGQQKTVSFVVRPDNTFWLFNSHCVDVNNRFPIQEPSEGTARLFKCANPEALASLLVADMRSSSDYWSICQLKFSIQS
;
A
#
# COMPACT_ATOMS: atom_id res chain seq x y z
N MET A 1 -31.71 2.28 22.51
CA MET A 1 -30.55 2.45 21.59
C MET A 1 -29.25 1.81 22.10
N SER A 2 -29.22 1.14 23.26
CA SER A 2 -27.99 0.49 23.77
C SER A 2 -27.83 -0.99 23.39
N GLU A 3 -28.91 -1.71 23.08
CA GLU A 3 -28.82 -3.15 22.76
C GLU A 3 -28.35 -3.48 21.33
N SER A 4 -28.49 -2.55 20.39
CA SER A 4 -28.04 -2.74 19.00
C SER A 4 -26.53 -2.62 18.84
N LEU A 5 -25.86 -1.80 19.66
CA LEU A 5 -24.40 -1.66 19.64
C LEU A 5 -23.70 -2.86 20.29
N GLN A 6 -24.33 -3.49 21.29
CA GLN A 6 -23.77 -4.64 21.98
C GLN A 6 -23.79 -5.92 21.11
N LYS A 7 -24.78 -6.06 20.21
CA LYS A 7 -24.84 -7.15 19.22
C LYS A 7 -23.84 -7.00 18.07
N CYS A 8 -23.45 -5.78 17.68
CA CYS A 8 -22.38 -5.59 16.69
C CYS A 8 -21.00 -5.97 17.25
N SER A 9 -20.76 -5.70 18.53
CA SER A 9 -19.48 -6.02 19.18
C SER A 9 -19.25 -7.53 19.36
N SER A 10 -20.30 -8.33 19.59
CA SER A 10 -20.15 -9.79 19.72
C SER A 10 -19.87 -10.44 18.36
N ASN A 11 -20.58 -10.02 17.31
CA ASN A 11 -20.40 -10.58 15.96
C ASN A 11 -19.01 -10.29 15.37
N MET A 12 -18.40 -9.15 15.72
CA MET A 12 -17.02 -8.85 15.28
C MET A 12 -15.96 -9.71 15.96
N ASN A 13 -16.20 -10.14 17.21
CA ASN A 13 -15.27 -11.03 17.90
C ASN A 13 -15.35 -12.46 17.35
N ASP A 14 -16.55 -12.94 17.04
CA ASP A 14 -16.74 -14.27 16.47
C ASP A 14 -16.12 -14.37 15.06
N PHE A 15 -16.31 -13.33 14.22
CA PHE A 15 -15.68 -13.27 12.89
C PHE A 15 -14.15 -13.26 12.95
N ARG A 16 -13.56 -12.53 13.93
CA ARG A 16 -12.11 -12.49 14.14
C ARG A 16 -11.55 -13.85 14.56
N ILE A 17 -12.26 -14.59 15.41
CA ILE A 17 -11.85 -15.91 15.87
C ILE A 17 -11.90 -16.93 14.71
N GLU A 18 -12.95 -16.91 13.89
CA GLU A 18 -13.05 -17.80 12.72
C GLU A 18 -11.96 -17.53 11.68
N MET A 19 -11.65 -16.26 11.41
CA MET A 19 -10.58 -15.88 10.48
C MET A 19 -9.20 -16.33 10.98
N LEU A 20 -8.90 -16.13 12.27
CA LEU A 20 -7.64 -16.59 12.88
C LEU A 20 -7.53 -18.12 12.88
N CYS A 21 -8.63 -18.84 13.14
CA CYS A 21 -8.67 -20.30 13.07
C CYS A 21 -8.43 -20.83 11.65
N SER A 22 -8.96 -20.15 10.63
CA SER A 22 -8.72 -20.50 9.22
C SER A 22 -7.26 -20.29 8.81
N ILE A 23 -6.65 -19.18 9.20
CA ILE A 23 -5.23 -18.88 8.95
C ILE A 23 -4.33 -19.92 9.62
N LEU A 24 -4.56 -20.22 10.90
CA LEU A 24 -3.78 -21.21 11.64
C LEU A 24 -3.92 -22.64 11.09
N SER A 25 -5.09 -22.99 10.56
CA SER A 25 -5.33 -24.31 9.94
C SER A 25 -4.57 -24.46 8.62
N ASN A 26 -4.49 -23.40 7.82
CA ASN A 26 -3.72 -23.39 6.57
C ASN A 26 -2.21 -23.44 6.82
N CYS A 27 -1.69 -22.75 7.84
CA CYS A 27 -0.27 -22.80 8.21
C CYS A 27 0.17 -24.20 8.68
N LYS A 28 -0.70 -24.95 9.36
CA LYS A 28 -0.41 -26.34 9.80
C LYS A 28 -0.36 -27.34 8.65
N ALA A 29 -1.10 -27.10 7.56
CA ALA A 29 -1.07 -27.97 6.39
C ALA A 29 0.25 -27.88 5.61
N MET A 30 0.96 -26.74 5.69
CA MET A 30 2.17 -26.48 4.90
C MET A 30 3.45 -27.12 5.46
N HIS A 31 3.46 -27.62 6.70
CA HIS A 31 4.66 -28.20 7.33
C HIS A 31 4.90 -29.69 7.05
N LYS A 32 4.11 -30.35 6.19
CA LYS A 32 4.22 -31.80 5.95
C LYS A 32 4.94 -32.25 4.68
N GLU A 33 5.41 -31.34 3.83
CA GLU A 33 6.18 -31.73 2.63
C GLU A 33 7.68 -31.45 2.81
N LYS A 34 8.45 -32.53 2.99
CA LYS A 34 9.92 -32.48 2.89
C LYS A 34 10.30 -32.25 1.43
N PRO A 35 11.02 -31.18 1.06
CA PRO A 35 11.50 -31.00 -0.30
C PRO A 35 12.56 -32.07 -0.61
N LYS A 36 12.30 -32.88 -1.64
CA LYS A 36 13.29 -33.76 -2.25
C LYS A 36 14.08 -32.96 -3.29
N ASN A 37 15.39 -32.91 -3.07
CA ASN A 37 16.47 -32.45 -3.94
C ASN A 37 16.60 -30.92 -4.16
N PRO A 38 17.79 -30.35 -3.92
CA PRO A 38 18.08 -28.97 -4.30
C PRO A 38 18.24 -28.88 -5.83
N PRO A 39 17.59 -27.91 -6.50
CA PRO A 39 17.82 -27.67 -7.91
C PRO A 39 19.23 -27.10 -8.12
N ASN A 40 19.86 -27.55 -9.21
CA ASN A 40 21.11 -27.02 -9.74
C ASN A 40 21.13 -25.49 -9.66
N MET A 41 22.11 -24.93 -8.95
CA MET A 41 22.35 -23.49 -8.89
C MET A 41 22.69 -22.99 -10.29
N LEU A 42 21.70 -22.46 -10.98
CA LEU A 42 21.91 -21.61 -12.15
C LEU A 42 22.77 -20.41 -11.71
N LYS A 43 23.84 -20.20 -12.47
CA LYS A 43 24.76 -19.07 -12.29
C LYS A 43 23.95 -17.77 -12.23
N SER A 44 24.08 -17.08 -11.11
CA SER A 44 23.49 -15.77 -10.85
C SER A 44 23.89 -14.79 -11.93
N THR A 45 22.98 -14.53 -12.87
CA THR A 45 23.07 -13.39 -13.77
C THR A 45 22.88 -12.16 -12.89
N THR A 46 23.92 -11.35 -12.71
CA THR A 46 23.84 -10.05 -12.04
C THR A 46 22.81 -9.18 -12.74
N VAL A 47 21.57 -9.20 -12.25
CA VAL A 47 20.51 -8.29 -12.66
C VAL A 47 20.95 -6.90 -12.23
N LYS A 48 21.21 -6.01 -13.20
CA LYS A 48 21.42 -4.59 -12.91
C LYS A 48 20.18 -4.09 -12.18
N THR A 49 20.30 -3.84 -10.88
CA THR A 49 19.27 -3.16 -10.11
C THR A 49 19.19 -1.72 -10.59
N TYR A 50 18.12 -1.40 -11.31
CA TYR A 50 17.75 -0.03 -11.62
C TYR A 50 17.19 0.62 -10.35
N GLY A 51 17.76 1.76 -9.95
CA GLY A 51 17.32 2.54 -8.80
C GLY A 51 18.41 2.78 -7.75
N ILE A 52 18.10 3.62 -6.76
CA ILE A 52 19.04 4.06 -5.73
C ILE A 52 18.85 3.19 -4.48
N PRO A 53 19.88 2.46 -4.02
CA PRO A 53 19.77 1.61 -2.83
C PRO A 53 19.37 2.39 -1.58
N SER A 54 18.54 1.77 -0.74
CA SER A 54 18.21 2.29 0.58
C SER A 54 19.03 1.63 1.70
N THR A 55 18.93 2.12 2.95
CA THR A 55 19.60 1.59 4.15
C THR A 55 18.83 0.41 4.69
N ILE A 56 17.58 0.25 4.26
CA ILE A 56 16.76 -0.92 4.55
C ILE A 56 17.16 -1.98 3.52
N PRO A 57 17.75 -3.10 3.96
CA PRO A 57 18.18 -4.16 3.04
C PRO A 57 17.03 -4.62 2.13
N GLY A 58 17.30 -4.71 0.84
CA GLY A 58 16.31 -5.13 -0.16
C GLY A 58 15.32 -4.04 -0.57
N VAL A 59 15.49 -2.79 -0.14
CA VAL A 59 14.69 -1.64 -0.59
C VAL A 59 15.52 -0.75 -1.52
N VAL A 60 14.92 -0.35 -2.63
CA VAL A 60 15.52 0.53 -3.65
C VAL A 60 14.50 1.59 -4.05
N VAL A 61 14.92 2.84 -4.23
CA VAL A 61 14.07 3.87 -4.85
C VAL A 61 14.12 3.72 -6.36
N LEU A 62 12.96 3.43 -6.96
CA LEU A 62 12.83 3.29 -8.41
C LEU A 62 12.72 4.65 -9.09
N GLN A 63 11.90 5.55 -8.51
CA GLN A 63 11.57 6.84 -9.12
C GLN A 63 11.06 7.83 -8.06
N SER A 64 11.25 9.11 -8.33
CA SER A 64 10.75 10.24 -7.54
C SER A 64 9.95 11.17 -8.44
N SER A 65 8.79 11.66 -7.98
CA SER A 65 8.05 12.74 -8.63
C SER A 65 8.78 14.08 -8.47
N SER A 66 8.34 15.13 -9.16
CA SER A 66 8.82 16.50 -8.92
C SER A 66 8.11 17.22 -7.76
N PHE A 67 6.97 16.71 -7.29
CA PHE A 67 6.18 17.29 -6.19
C PHE A 67 5.54 16.20 -5.33
N HIS A 68 5.03 16.55 -4.15
CA HIS A 68 4.29 15.65 -3.26
C HIS A 68 2.84 16.13 -3.10
N GLN A 69 1.98 15.32 -2.49
CA GLN A 69 0.55 15.64 -2.36
C GLN A 69 0.21 16.95 -1.60
N GLY A 70 1.17 17.46 -0.81
CA GLY A 70 1.03 18.68 -0.04
C GLY A 70 1.62 19.92 -0.72
N ASP A 71 2.09 19.79 -1.96
CA ASP A 71 2.68 20.92 -2.69
C ASP A 71 1.58 21.90 -3.12
N GLN A 72 1.49 23.02 -2.40
CA GLN A 72 0.51 24.08 -2.60
C GLN A 72 0.70 24.84 -3.93
N LYS A 73 1.87 24.74 -4.58
CA LYS A 73 2.08 25.36 -5.90
C LYS A 73 1.34 24.59 -6.99
N VAL A 74 1.21 23.27 -6.81
CA VAL A 74 0.51 22.36 -7.72
C VAL A 74 -0.96 22.24 -7.33
N PHE A 75 -1.22 21.88 -6.09
CA PHE A 75 -2.57 21.65 -5.55
C PHE A 75 -3.11 22.92 -4.89
N LYS A 76 -3.76 23.78 -5.68
CA LYS A 76 -4.21 25.11 -5.26
C LYS A 76 -5.54 25.10 -4.51
N HIS A 77 -5.65 24.26 -3.48
CA HIS A 77 -6.83 24.20 -2.62
C HIS A 77 -6.44 23.91 -1.17
N ARG A 78 -7.30 24.33 -0.23
CA ARG A 78 -7.05 24.24 1.23
C ARG A 78 -6.86 22.82 1.77
N LEU A 79 -7.22 21.79 0.98
CA LEU A 79 -7.20 20.39 1.39
C LEU A 79 -5.95 19.64 0.90
N ALA A 80 -5.02 20.33 0.22
CA ALA A 80 -3.79 19.71 -0.23
C ALA A 80 -2.97 19.22 0.97
N GLY A 81 -2.56 17.95 0.93
CA GLY A 81 -2.01 17.18 2.03
C GLY A 81 -2.93 16.05 2.54
N ALA A 82 -4.25 16.15 2.34
CA ALA A 82 -5.23 15.20 2.90
C ALA A 82 -5.68 14.09 1.93
N GLN A 83 -5.20 14.12 0.68
CA GLN A 83 -5.63 13.23 -0.40
C GLN A 83 -4.86 11.89 -0.49
N CYS A 84 -4.17 11.47 0.58
CA CYS A 84 -3.28 10.32 0.54
C CYS A 84 -3.99 8.99 0.23
N THR A 85 -5.20 8.79 0.74
CA THR A 85 -6.00 7.57 0.52
C THR A 85 -6.44 7.43 -0.93
N SER A 86 -6.97 8.49 -1.55
CA SER A 86 -7.40 8.47 -2.96
C SER A 86 -6.22 8.39 -3.92
N ILE A 87 -5.12 9.10 -3.64
CA ILE A 87 -3.87 8.98 -4.40
C ILE A 87 -3.36 7.55 -4.35
N SER A 88 -3.38 6.92 -3.18
CA SER A 88 -2.95 5.53 -3.02
C SER A 88 -3.86 4.55 -3.78
N ALA A 89 -5.17 4.81 -3.84
CA ALA A 89 -6.09 4.02 -4.65
C ALA A 89 -5.79 4.14 -6.17
N VAL A 90 -5.57 5.36 -6.66
CA VAL A 90 -5.15 5.62 -8.06
C VAL A 90 -3.80 4.97 -8.35
N ALA A 91 -2.85 5.07 -7.42
CA ALA A 91 -1.53 4.44 -7.54
C ALA A 91 -1.66 2.91 -7.67
N CYS A 92 -2.46 2.26 -6.83
CA CYS A 92 -2.76 0.83 -6.96
C CYS A 92 -3.34 0.50 -8.34
N CYS A 93 -4.29 1.29 -8.83
CA CYS A 93 -4.92 1.08 -10.14
C CYS A 93 -3.89 1.18 -11.29
N ILE A 94 -3.05 2.22 -11.31
CA ILE A 94 -2.07 2.44 -12.38
C ILE A 94 -0.91 1.44 -12.27
N LEU A 95 -0.30 1.31 -11.09
CA LEU A 95 0.91 0.52 -10.89
C LEU A 95 0.68 -0.98 -10.99
N SER A 96 -0.49 -1.50 -10.64
CA SER A 96 -0.81 -2.94 -10.80
C SER A 96 -0.76 -3.38 -12.27
N ARG A 97 -1.10 -2.49 -13.19
CA ARG A 97 -1.14 -2.76 -14.64
C ARG A 97 0.12 -2.34 -15.39
N LYS A 98 0.94 -1.47 -14.81
CA LYS A 98 2.15 -0.97 -15.47
C LYS A 98 3.13 -2.13 -15.68
N ILE A 99 3.50 -2.42 -16.92
CA ILE A 99 4.52 -3.42 -17.29
C ILE A 99 5.88 -2.75 -17.53
N GLU A 100 5.84 -1.57 -18.13
CA GLU A 100 7.02 -0.76 -18.46
C GLU A 100 7.67 -0.14 -17.22
N PRO A 101 8.93 0.33 -17.34
CA PRO A 101 9.56 1.15 -16.31
C PRO A 101 8.69 2.34 -15.94
N VAL A 102 8.62 2.65 -14.63
CA VAL A 102 7.86 3.79 -14.13
C VAL A 102 8.69 5.06 -14.32
N MET A 103 8.12 6.00 -15.07
CA MET A 103 8.70 7.31 -15.33
C MET A 103 8.23 8.31 -14.28
N ARG A 104 8.90 9.46 -14.20
CA ARG A 104 8.53 10.52 -13.25
C ARG A 104 7.09 11.00 -13.50
N GLU A 105 6.74 11.14 -14.78
CA GLU A 105 5.45 11.59 -15.26
C GLU A 105 4.32 10.65 -14.83
N ASP A 106 4.58 9.35 -14.70
CA ASP A 106 3.61 8.39 -14.16
C ASP A 106 3.27 8.70 -12.70
N LEU A 107 4.26 9.07 -11.88
CA LEU A 107 4.04 9.41 -10.47
C LEU A 107 3.31 10.74 -10.33
N GLU A 108 3.66 11.74 -11.15
CA GLU A 108 2.98 13.04 -11.17
C GLU A 108 1.51 12.89 -11.60
N LYS A 109 1.27 12.03 -12.59
CA LYS A 109 -0.07 11.68 -13.05
C LYS A 109 -0.90 10.98 -11.98
N ILE A 110 -0.31 10.03 -11.25
CA ILE A 110 -0.94 9.38 -10.08
C ILE A 110 -1.36 10.44 -9.04
N LEU A 111 -0.46 11.39 -8.73
CA LEU A 111 -0.73 12.45 -7.76
C LEU A 111 -1.88 13.37 -8.23
N ILE A 112 -1.87 13.79 -9.50
CA ILE A 112 -2.89 14.69 -10.08
C ILE A 112 -4.26 13.99 -10.16
N GLN A 113 -4.32 12.78 -10.71
CA GLN A 113 -5.59 12.05 -10.82
C GLN A 113 -6.14 11.65 -9.43
N GLY A 114 -5.25 11.30 -8.50
CA GLY A 114 -5.64 11.02 -7.11
C GLY A 114 -6.21 12.23 -6.37
N ASP A 115 -5.72 13.43 -6.66
CA ASP A 115 -6.28 14.69 -6.16
C ASP A 115 -7.65 14.99 -6.78
N GLN A 116 -7.80 14.82 -8.09
CA GLN A 116 -9.10 14.96 -8.77
C GLN A 116 -10.15 14.01 -8.17
N TYR A 117 -9.76 12.75 -7.95
CA TYR A 117 -10.60 11.74 -7.33
C TYR A 117 -10.93 12.06 -5.87
N TYR A 118 -9.97 12.58 -5.09
CA TYR A 118 -10.23 13.09 -3.74
C TYR A 118 -11.32 14.16 -3.73
N LEU A 119 -11.20 15.16 -4.60
CA LEU A 119 -12.16 16.26 -4.70
C LEU A 119 -13.55 15.77 -5.15
N GLN A 120 -13.63 14.68 -5.92
CA GLN A 120 -14.90 14.03 -6.24
C GLN A 120 -15.52 13.36 -5.01
N CYS A 121 -14.75 12.58 -4.25
CA CYS A 121 -15.22 11.95 -3.01
C CYS A 121 -15.74 13.00 -2.01
N LYS A 122 -14.99 14.10 -1.85
CA LYS A 122 -15.34 15.21 -0.93
C LYS A 122 -16.64 15.94 -1.28
N LYS A 123 -17.11 15.89 -2.53
CA LYS A 123 -18.40 16.50 -2.93
C LYS A 123 -19.61 15.73 -2.41
N ILE A 124 -19.45 14.44 -2.10
CA ILE A 124 -20.56 13.52 -1.79
C ILE A 124 -20.75 13.38 -0.26
N ALA A 125 -20.27 14.39 0.49
CA ALA A 125 -20.52 14.61 1.92
C ALA A 125 -19.64 13.82 2.89
N ILE A 126 -18.42 14.34 3.10
CA ILE A 126 -17.59 14.02 4.25
C ILE A 126 -17.14 15.34 4.87
N GLU A 127 -17.43 15.57 6.14
CA GLU A 127 -16.95 16.77 6.86
C GLU A 127 -15.44 16.69 7.14
N ALA A 128 -14.93 15.49 7.45
CA ALA A 128 -13.53 15.25 7.78
C ALA A 128 -12.58 15.48 6.59
N ASP A 129 -11.44 16.12 6.82
CA ASP A 129 -10.47 16.41 5.75
C ASP A 129 -9.88 15.12 5.13
N TYR A 130 -9.62 14.10 5.94
CA TYR A 130 -9.06 12.83 5.48
C TYR A 130 -10.14 11.83 5.10
N LEU A 131 -9.88 11.06 4.04
CA LEU A 131 -10.73 9.94 3.62
C LEU A 131 -10.26 8.64 4.28
N ASN A 132 -11.20 7.88 4.81
CA ASN A 132 -11.05 6.45 5.05
C ASN A 132 -11.21 5.69 3.74
N VAL A 133 -11.06 4.36 3.77
CA VAL A 133 -11.22 3.54 2.55
C VAL A 133 -12.67 3.50 2.11
N GLU A 134 -13.60 3.45 3.08
CA GLU A 134 -15.05 3.42 2.89
C GLU A 134 -15.61 4.73 2.30
N ASP A 135 -14.82 5.79 2.37
CA ASP A 135 -15.14 7.12 1.85
C ASP A 135 -14.83 7.27 0.34
N LEU A 136 -14.15 6.26 -0.24
CA LEU A 136 -13.80 6.23 -1.66
C LEU A 136 -15.04 5.91 -2.52
N LEU A 137 -15.24 6.64 -3.61
CA LEU A 137 -16.31 6.31 -4.56
C LEU A 137 -15.98 5.00 -5.28
N GLU A 138 -16.97 4.12 -5.40
CA GLU A 138 -16.81 2.84 -6.10
C GLU A 138 -16.48 2.98 -7.59
N SER A 139 -16.63 4.17 -8.17
CA SER A 139 -16.26 4.41 -9.57
C SER A 139 -15.59 5.76 -9.78
N PHE A 140 -14.59 5.78 -10.66
CA PHE A 140 -13.85 6.99 -11.05
C PHE A 140 -13.14 6.79 -12.40
N ILE A 141 -12.61 7.87 -12.97
CA ILE A 141 -11.90 7.82 -14.25
C ILE A 141 -10.38 7.82 -14.02
N VAL A 142 -9.69 6.88 -14.68
CA VAL A 142 -8.22 6.83 -14.79
C VAL A 142 -7.87 6.60 -16.24
N ASP A 143 -7.09 7.49 -16.82
CA ASP A 143 -6.62 7.39 -18.22
C ASP A 143 -7.78 7.24 -19.20
N ASP A 144 -8.81 8.05 -19.04
CA ASP A 144 -10.05 8.03 -19.83
C ASP A 144 -10.84 6.72 -19.74
N ASN A 145 -10.45 5.78 -18.87
CA ASN A 145 -11.19 4.55 -18.61
C ASN A 145 -12.01 4.67 -17.33
N LEU A 146 -13.21 4.09 -17.34
CA LEU A 146 -14.01 3.94 -16.13
C LEU A 146 -13.45 2.80 -15.29
N VAL A 147 -13.04 3.13 -14.06
CA VAL A 147 -12.57 2.19 -13.06
C VAL A 147 -13.67 1.93 -12.07
N ILE A 148 -14.00 0.66 -11.84
CA ILE A 148 -14.83 0.19 -10.75
C ILE A 148 -13.92 -0.36 -9.67
N LEU A 149 -14.00 0.23 -8.49
CA LEU A 149 -13.24 -0.11 -7.29
C LEU A 149 -14.11 -0.95 -6.36
N THR A 150 -13.57 -2.09 -5.95
CA THR A 150 -14.05 -2.80 -4.76
C THR A 150 -12.91 -2.93 -3.76
N TYR A 151 -13.25 -3.00 -2.48
CA TYR A 151 -12.29 -3.24 -1.43
C TYR A 151 -12.72 -4.43 -0.57
N GLU A 152 -11.75 -5.21 -0.14
CA GLU A 152 -11.96 -6.42 0.64
C GLU A 152 -10.87 -6.54 1.72
N ASP A 153 -11.10 -7.45 2.67
CA ASP A 153 -10.06 -7.97 3.56
C ASP A 153 -9.25 -6.92 4.33
N ILE A 154 -9.93 -6.13 5.16
CA ILE A 154 -9.23 -5.17 6.03
C ILE A 154 -8.62 -5.91 7.24
N THR A 155 -7.30 -5.95 7.27
CA THR A 155 -6.53 -6.45 8.42
C THR A 155 -6.07 -5.29 9.27
N TYR A 156 -6.12 -5.45 10.59
CA TYR A 156 -5.71 -4.42 11.56
C TYR A 156 -4.65 -4.98 12.50
N GLY A 157 -3.78 -4.09 12.99
CA GLY A 157 -2.85 -4.41 14.06
C GLY A 157 -2.43 -3.17 14.85
N ARG A 158 -1.50 -3.37 15.78
CA ARG A 158 -0.98 -2.30 16.65
C ARG A 158 0.49 -2.03 16.36
N PHE A 159 0.90 -0.77 16.43
CA PHE A 159 2.31 -0.38 16.29
C PHE A 159 3.13 -0.64 17.56
N CYS A 160 2.49 -0.71 18.73
CA CYS A 160 3.17 -0.98 20.01
C CYS A 160 3.51 -2.46 20.24
N ASP A 161 3.17 -3.33 19.30
CA ASP A 161 3.48 -4.75 19.37
C ASP A 161 5.00 -4.99 19.28
N SER A 162 5.56 -5.74 20.22
CA SER A 162 7.01 -6.05 20.27
C SER A 162 7.49 -6.83 19.05
N ASP A 163 6.57 -7.49 18.35
CA ASP A 163 6.77 -8.28 17.14
C ASP A 163 6.15 -7.63 15.88
N LEU A 164 5.88 -6.32 15.91
CA LEU A 164 5.24 -5.55 14.81
C LEU A 164 5.75 -5.94 13.41
N ARG A 165 7.07 -5.95 13.21
CA ARG A 165 7.67 -6.25 11.90
C ARG A 165 7.33 -7.67 11.44
N SER A 166 7.36 -8.64 12.34
CA SER A 166 7.03 -10.03 12.02
C SER A 166 5.55 -10.18 11.67
N LYS A 167 4.66 -9.55 12.43
CA LYS A 167 3.22 -9.52 12.14
C LYS A 167 2.91 -8.88 10.79
N LEU A 168 3.52 -7.73 10.50
CA LEU A 168 3.37 -7.08 9.19
C LEU A 168 3.87 -7.96 8.05
N CYS A 169 5.01 -8.62 8.23
CA CYS A 169 5.54 -9.56 7.26
C CYS A 169 4.55 -10.72 7.00
N GLU A 170 3.96 -11.30 8.04
CA GLU A 170 2.95 -12.34 7.92
C GLU A 170 1.71 -11.83 7.16
N CYS A 171 1.18 -10.66 7.52
CA CYS A 171 0.05 -10.05 6.83
C CYS A 171 0.36 -9.80 5.34
N ILE A 172 1.54 -9.25 5.03
CA ILE A 172 1.98 -9.03 3.64
C ILE A 172 2.08 -10.36 2.88
N ASN A 173 2.56 -11.43 3.51
CA ASN A 173 2.60 -12.76 2.90
C ASN A 173 1.19 -13.27 2.55
N VAL A 174 0.21 -13.07 3.43
CA VAL A 174 -1.19 -13.39 3.14
C VAL A 174 -1.72 -12.54 1.98
N CYS A 175 -1.44 -11.24 1.96
CA CYS A 175 -1.76 -10.35 0.84
C CYS A 175 -1.15 -10.86 -0.48
N CYS A 176 0.09 -11.35 -0.47
CA CYS A 176 0.73 -11.93 -1.65
C CYS A 176 -0.02 -13.15 -2.18
N GLN A 177 -0.38 -14.08 -1.29
CA GLN A 177 -1.11 -15.28 -1.66
C GLN A 177 -2.46 -14.94 -2.32
N ARG A 178 -3.15 -13.92 -1.79
CA ARG A 178 -4.42 -13.44 -2.36
C ARG A 178 -4.23 -12.69 -3.68
N SER A 179 -3.19 -11.87 -3.81
CA SER A 179 -2.91 -11.12 -5.05
C SER A 179 -2.69 -12.01 -6.26
N LYS A 180 -2.16 -13.23 -6.07
CA LYS A 180 -2.01 -14.23 -7.14
C LYS A 180 -3.32 -14.63 -7.81
N LEU A 181 -4.46 -14.32 -7.17
CA LEU A 181 -5.80 -14.62 -7.67
C LEU A 181 -6.41 -13.44 -8.46
N SER A 182 -5.77 -12.26 -8.49
CA SER A 182 -6.34 -11.06 -9.13
C SER A 182 -5.27 -10.20 -9.80
N VAL A 183 -5.34 -10.11 -11.14
CA VAL A 183 -4.38 -9.40 -12.00
C VAL A 183 -4.40 -7.88 -11.78
N SER A 184 -5.51 -7.34 -11.25
CA SER A 184 -5.70 -5.89 -11.04
C SER A 184 -6.04 -5.62 -9.59
N SER A 185 -5.07 -5.87 -8.70
CA SER A 185 -5.22 -5.59 -7.28
C SER A 185 -4.03 -4.81 -6.70
N GLY A 186 -4.29 -4.11 -5.62
CA GLY A 186 -3.29 -3.40 -4.84
C GLY A 186 -3.72 -3.33 -3.38
N PHE A 187 -2.88 -2.75 -2.55
CA PHE A 187 -3.11 -2.70 -1.11
C PHE A 187 -2.88 -1.28 -0.59
N LEU A 188 -3.78 -0.81 0.25
CA LEU A 188 -3.60 0.37 1.06
C LEU A 188 -3.03 -0.06 2.41
N PHE A 189 -1.92 0.55 2.81
CA PHE A 189 -1.46 0.52 4.18
C PHE A 189 -1.76 1.88 4.80
N THR A 190 -2.53 1.89 5.88
CA THR A 190 -2.87 3.11 6.61
C THR A 190 -2.35 3.01 8.04
N GLY A 191 -1.65 4.05 8.47
CA GLY A 191 -1.27 4.28 9.86
C GLY A 191 -1.42 5.76 10.17
N GLN A 192 -2.06 6.10 11.29
CA GLN A 192 -2.44 7.49 11.59
C GLN A 192 -3.35 8.12 10.53
N GLN A 193 -2.88 9.22 9.95
CA GLN A 193 -3.47 9.99 8.86
C GLN A 193 -2.62 9.85 7.59
N LYS A 194 -1.78 8.80 7.53
CA LYS A 194 -0.89 8.50 6.42
C LYS A 194 -1.36 7.21 5.75
N THR A 195 -1.67 7.31 4.47
CA THR A 195 -1.98 6.15 3.64
C THR A 195 -0.93 6.05 2.53
N VAL A 196 -0.34 4.87 2.39
CA VAL A 196 0.55 4.53 1.28
C VAL A 196 -0.02 3.33 0.54
N SER A 197 0.32 3.21 -0.74
CA SER A 197 -0.08 2.06 -1.56
C SER A 197 1.07 1.10 -1.78
N PHE A 198 0.79 -0.18 -1.90
CA PHE A 198 1.72 -1.12 -2.51
C PHE A 198 1.03 -2.14 -3.42
N VAL A 199 1.76 -2.62 -4.43
CA VAL A 199 1.33 -3.68 -5.34
C VAL A 199 2.35 -4.81 -5.36
N VAL A 200 1.86 -6.03 -5.53
CA VAL A 200 2.70 -7.24 -5.70
C VAL A 200 2.96 -7.44 -7.19
N ARG A 201 4.22 -7.62 -7.54
CA ARG A 201 4.68 -7.76 -8.93
C ARG A 201 4.79 -9.24 -9.32
N PRO A 202 4.73 -9.58 -10.63
CA PRO A 202 4.88 -10.97 -11.08
C PRO A 202 6.20 -11.64 -10.68
N ASP A 203 7.26 -10.85 -10.46
CA ASP A 203 8.57 -11.31 -9.96
C ASP A 203 8.59 -11.50 -8.43
N ASN A 204 7.43 -11.47 -7.76
CA ASN A 204 7.24 -11.48 -6.30
C ASN A 204 7.94 -10.33 -5.57
N THR A 205 8.27 -9.24 -6.26
CA THR A 205 8.72 -8.00 -5.62
C THR A 205 7.53 -7.08 -5.34
N PHE A 206 7.76 -6.04 -4.55
CA PHE A 206 6.73 -5.10 -4.15
C PHE A 206 7.08 -3.72 -4.64
N TRP A 207 6.10 -3.02 -5.18
CA TRP A 207 6.22 -1.60 -5.47
C TRP A 207 5.38 -0.83 -4.47
N LEU A 208 6.01 -0.04 -3.62
CA LEU A 208 5.35 0.84 -2.65
C LEU A 208 5.44 2.28 -3.13
N PHE A 209 4.29 2.95 -3.26
CA PHE A 209 4.23 4.36 -3.57
C PHE A 209 3.81 5.17 -2.34
N ASN A 210 4.61 6.18 -2.02
CA ASN A 210 4.42 7.09 -0.90
C ASN A 210 4.24 8.51 -1.44
N SER A 211 3.03 9.06 -1.33
CA SER A 211 2.66 10.38 -1.85
C SER A 211 3.07 11.55 -0.95
N HIS A 212 3.55 11.26 0.26
CA HIS A 212 3.93 12.26 1.24
C HIS A 212 5.31 12.87 0.91
N CYS A 213 5.56 14.05 1.47
CA CYS A 213 6.89 14.65 1.50
C CYS A 213 7.82 13.73 2.31
N VAL A 214 8.90 13.24 1.69
CA VAL A 214 9.94 12.51 2.44
C VAL A 214 10.80 13.54 3.16
N ASP A 215 10.60 13.65 4.48
CA ASP A 215 11.32 14.55 5.36
C ASP A 215 12.55 13.89 6.00
N VAL A 216 13.29 14.63 6.84
CA VAL A 216 14.44 14.13 7.60
C VAL A 216 14.16 12.90 8.46
N ASN A 217 12.90 12.68 8.87
CA ASN A 217 12.51 11.56 9.73
C ASN A 217 12.22 10.29 8.93
N ASN A 218 11.81 10.42 7.66
CA ASN A 218 11.68 9.31 6.70
C ASN A 218 12.84 9.28 5.67
N ARG A 219 13.92 10.03 5.91
CA ARG A 219 15.19 9.96 5.16
C ARG A 219 15.96 8.70 5.55
N PHE A 220 15.56 7.56 5.01
CA PHE A 220 16.38 6.36 5.08
C PHE A 220 16.65 5.83 3.67
N PRO A 221 17.83 6.09 3.06
CA PRO A 221 18.93 7.00 3.39
C PRO A 221 19.27 7.87 2.17
N ILE A 222 18.41 8.81 1.82
CA ILE A 222 18.62 9.54 0.57
C ILE A 222 19.34 10.86 0.87
N GLN A 223 20.63 10.89 0.52
CA GLN A 223 21.43 12.11 0.34
C GLN A 223 21.17 12.76 -1.05
N GLU A 224 20.03 12.46 -1.69
CA GLU A 224 19.72 13.09 -2.98
C GLU A 224 19.10 14.48 -2.82
N PRO A 225 19.29 15.37 -3.81
CA PRO A 225 18.62 16.67 -3.92
C PRO A 225 17.09 16.58 -4.12
N SER A 226 16.51 15.39 -4.31
CA SER A 226 15.06 15.16 -4.44
C SER A 226 14.34 15.09 -3.07
N GLU A 227 14.79 15.91 -2.12
CA GLU A 227 14.16 16.01 -0.80
C GLU A 227 12.73 16.54 -0.95
N GLY A 228 11.81 15.93 -0.20
CA GLY A 228 10.44 16.40 -0.11
C GLY A 228 9.51 16.08 -1.28
N THR A 229 9.85 15.14 -2.16
CA THR A 229 8.93 14.66 -3.20
C THR A 229 8.31 13.30 -2.86
N ALA A 230 7.24 12.92 -3.58
CA ALA A 230 6.68 11.57 -3.51
C ALA A 230 7.60 10.55 -4.19
N ARG A 231 7.56 9.30 -3.73
CA ARG A 231 8.52 8.27 -4.17
C ARG A 231 7.89 6.91 -4.40
N LEU A 232 8.45 6.21 -5.37
CA LEU A 232 8.19 4.79 -5.62
C LEU A 232 9.39 3.95 -5.19
N PHE A 233 9.14 2.99 -4.33
CA PHE A 233 10.13 2.05 -3.80
C PHE A 233 9.89 0.66 -4.38
N LYS A 234 10.97 -0.04 -4.72
CA LYS A 234 10.98 -1.50 -4.91
C LYS A 234 11.44 -2.16 -3.62
N CYS A 235 10.66 -3.12 -3.11
CA CYS A 235 11.07 -3.99 -2.01
C CYS A 235 11.23 -5.42 -2.54
N ALA A 236 12.35 -6.05 -2.22
CA ALA A 236 12.70 -7.37 -2.75
C ALA A 236 11.85 -8.51 -2.17
N ASN A 237 11.30 -8.34 -0.97
CA ASN A 237 10.54 -9.36 -0.25
C ASN A 237 9.61 -8.71 0.81
N PRO A 238 8.70 -9.50 1.43
CA PRO A 238 7.79 -9.01 2.47
C PRO A 238 8.51 -8.36 3.66
N GLU A 239 9.67 -8.88 4.07
CA GLU A 239 10.43 -8.34 5.20
C GLU A 239 10.97 -6.93 4.93
N ALA A 240 11.45 -6.69 3.70
CA ALA A 240 11.91 -5.39 3.24
C ALA A 240 10.74 -4.39 3.21
N LEU A 241 9.58 -4.81 2.70
CA LEU A 241 8.37 -3.97 2.69
C LEU A 241 7.88 -3.65 4.11
N ALA A 242 7.79 -4.64 4.99
CA ALA A 242 7.42 -4.45 6.39
C ALA A 242 8.38 -3.49 7.09
N SER A 243 9.69 -3.63 6.85
CA SER A 243 10.71 -2.75 7.43
C SER A 243 10.55 -1.31 6.93
N LEU A 244 10.25 -1.11 5.64
CA LEU A 244 9.97 0.21 5.08
C LEU A 244 8.72 0.83 5.69
N LEU A 245 7.62 0.09 5.81
CA LEU A 245 6.37 0.56 6.42
C LEU A 245 6.57 0.95 7.89
N VAL A 246 7.30 0.16 8.66
CA VAL A 246 7.62 0.48 10.06
C VAL A 246 8.49 1.73 10.15
N ALA A 247 9.48 1.89 9.27
CA ALA A 247 10.34 3.07 9.27
C ALA A 247 9.56 4.34 8.91
N ASP A 248 8.64 4.24 7.93
CA ASP A 248 7.88 5.37 7.39
C ASP A 248 6.80 5.92 8.33
N MET A 249 6.41 5.14 9.35
CA MET A 249 5.23 5.37 10.20
C MET A 249 5.57 5.58 11.68
N ARG A 250 6.83 5.94 12.01
CA ARG A 250 7.34 6.01 13.39
C ARG A 250 6.71 7.07 14.31
N SER A 251 5.74 7.85 13.86
CA SER A 251 5.02 8.78 14.74
C SER A 251 3.78 8.12 15.35
N SER A 252 3.67 8.24 16.68
CA SER A 252 2.49 8.27 17.59
C SER A 252 1.16 7.51 17.32
N SER A 253 1.01 6.65 16.31
CA SER A 253 -0.20 5.81 16.18
C SER A 253 -0.12 4.60 17.08
N ASP A 254 -1.28 4.21 17.60
CA ASP A 254 -1.43 2.89 18.20
C ASP A 254 -1.77 1.81 17.17
N TYR A 255 -2.32 2.16 15.99
CA TYR A 255 -2.94 1.19 15.07
C TYR A 255 -2.53 1.37 13.61
N TRP A 256 -2.50 0.27 12.88
CA TRP A 256 -2.37 0.21 11.42
C TRP A 256 -3.44 -0.68 10.80
N SER A 257 -3.69 -0.47 9.51
CA SER A 257 -4.52 -1.36 8.69
C SER A 257 -3.88 -1.64 7.33
N ILE A 258 -4.21 -2.82 6.78
CA ILE A 258 -3.95 -3.18 5.38
C ILE A 258 -5.29 -3.55 4.75
N CYS A 259 -5.66 -2.87 3.67
CA CYS A 259 -6.88 -3.14 2.91
C CYS A 259 -6.53 -3.51 1.47
N GLN A 260 -7.16 -4.55 0.93
CA GLN A 260 -7.00 -4.92 -0.47
C GLN A 260 -8.00 -4.15 -1.33
N LEU A 261 -7.49 -3.54 -2.41
CA LEU A 261 -8.30 -2.95 -3.47
C LEU A 261 -8.26 -3.85 -4.71
N LYS A 262 -9.41 -4.00 -5.37
CA LYS A 262 -9.56 -4.67 -6.67
C LYS A 262 -10.17 -3.68 -7.67
N PHE A 263 -9.72 -3.78 -8.91
CA PHE A 263 -10.12 -2.88 -9.98
C PHE A 263 -10.68 -3.65 -11.17
N SER A 264 -11.86 -3.23 -11.64
CA SER A 264 -12.39 -3.59 -12.95
C SER A 264 -12.36 -2.35 -13.84
N ILE A 265 -11.92 -2.49 -15.09
CA ILE A 265 -11.71 -1.36 -16.00
C ILE A 265 -12.60 -1.55 -17.22
N GLN A 266 -13.35 -0.51 -17.54
CA GLN A 266 -14.22 -0.43 -18.70
C GLN A 266 -13.66 0.67 -19.62
N SER A 267 -13.35 0.26 -20.85
CA SER A 267 -12.83 1.13 -21.93
C SER A 267 -13.94 1.66 -22.81
#